data_AF-A0A6A1UKM6-F1
#
_entry.id   AF-A0A6A1UKM6-F1
#
_cell.length_a   1.000
_cell.length_b   1.000
_cell.length_c   1.000
_cell.angle_alpha   90.00
_cell.angle_beta   90.00
_cell.angle_gamma   90.00
#
_symmetry.space_group_name_H-M   'P 1'
#
loop_
_entity.id
_entity.type
_entity.pdbx_description
1 polymer ?
#
loop_
_entity_poly.entity_id
_entity_poly.type
_entity_poly.pdbx_seq_one_letter_code
_entity_poly.pdbx_strand_id
1 'polypeptide(L)'
;MRYQGKKDDALELARRVRKLSWEHWNAWRKKIQPAETKGWQAPPPDAVKINVDVAIREEFAVTTAIIRNHKGELLTYNFEKTGEATAAKRGVEVALSKGYKNIILEGDSESVVKAIQQFS
;
A
#
# COMPACT_ATOMS: atom_id res chain seq x y z
N MET A 1 -17.19 -14.87 -4.91
CA MET A 1 -18.48 -14.26 -5.32
C MET A 1 -18.15 -12.95 -6.01
N ARG A 2 -18.23 -12.86 -7.35
CA ARG A 2 -17.91 -11.63 -8.10
C ARG A 2 -19.11 -10.67 -8.01
N TYR A 3 -18.90 -9.44 -7.55
CA TYR A 3 -19.94 -8.41 -7.57
C TYR A 3 -20.13 -7.92 -9.00
N GLN A 4 -21.20 -8.36 -9.66
CA GLN A 4 -21.63 -7.76 -10.93
C GLN A 4 -22.44 -6.50 -10.57
N GLY A 5 -21.83 -5.33 -10.77
CA GLY A 5 -22.51 -4.06 -10.53
C GLY A 5 -23.81 -3.96 -11.33
N LYS A 6 -24.89 -3.56 -10.66
CA LYS A 6 -26.15 -3.19 -11.33
C LYS A 6 -26.14 -1.69 -11.63
N LYS A 7 -26.76 -1.30 -12.74
CA LYS A 7 -27.06 0.13 -12.98
C LYS A 7 -28.04 0.55 -11.89
N ASP A 8 -27.62 1.51 -11.08
CA ASP A 8 -28.31 1.92 -9.87
C ASP A 8 -28.43 3.45 -9.87
N ASP A 9 -29.38 3.98 -9.10
CA ASP A 9 -29.48 5.42 -8.92
C ASP A 9 -28.24 5.94 -8.17
N ALA A 10 -27.59 6.97 -8.72
CA ALA A 10 -26.31 7.44 -8.21
C ALA A 10 -26.41 7.97 -6.77
N LEU A 11 -27.54 8.60 -6.42
CA LEU A 11 -27.76 9.13 -5.06
C LEU A 11 -27.98 8.01 -4.07
N GLU A 12 -28.78 7.00 -4.43
CA GLU A 12 -29.00 5.83 -3.57
C GLU A 12 -27.75 4.95 -3.40
N LEU A 13 -26.95 4.80 -4.45
CA LEU A 13 -25.65 4.14 -4.34
C LEU A 13 -24.71 4.91 -3.42
N ALA A 14 -24.62 6.24 -3.57
CA ALA A 14 -23.79 7.09 -2.71
C ALA A 14 -24.22 7.02 -1.24
N ARG A 15 -25.53 7.02 -0.96
CA ARG A 15 -26.07 6.85 0.41
C ARG A 15 -25.64 5.51 1.02
N ARG A 16 -25.79 4.41 0.28
CA ARG A 16 -25.41 3.06 0.76
C ARG A 16 -23.90 2.94 0.99
N VAL A 17 -23.06 3.43 0.08
CA VAL A 17 -21.60 3.43 0.24
C VAL A 17 -21.18 4.23 1.47
N ARG A 18 -21.75 5.43 1.67
CA ARG A 18 -21.46 6.26 2.85
C ARG A 18 -21.84 5.57 4.14
N LYS A 19 -23.03 4.96 4.20
CA LYS A 19 -23.49 4.21 5.37
C LYS A 19 -22.56 3.03 5.68
N LEU A 20 -22.25 2.20 4.69
CA LEU A 20 -21.36 1.05 4.83
C LEU A 20 -19.97 1.48 5.32
N SER A 21 -19.40 2.53 4.72
CA SER A 21 -18.09 3.07 5.12
C SER A 21 -18.09 3.52 6.59
N TRP A 22 -19.13 4.21 7.03
CA TRP A 22 -19.27 4.65 8.43
C TRP A 22 -19.43 3.48 9.40
N GLU A 23 -20.25 2.48 9.05
CA GLU A 23 -20.43 1.26 9.85
C GLU A 23 -19.12 0.47 9.96
N HIS A 24 -18.39 0.31 8.85
CA HIS A 24 -17.06 -0.29 8.87
C HIS A 24 -16.11 0.51 9.75
N TRP A 25 -15.99 1.83 9.55
CA TRP A 25 -15.10 2.67 10.35
C TRP A 25 -15.40 2.55 11.85
N ASN A 26 -16.67 2.54 12.26
CA ASN A 26 -17.06 2.35 13.66
C ASN A 26 -16.73 0.96 14.20
N ALA A 27 -16.94 -0.09 13.40
CA ALA A 27 -16.59 -1.46 13.78
C ALA A 27 -15.07 -1.63 13.95
N TRP A 28 -14.29 -1.02 13.04
CA TRP A 28 -12.83 -1.00 13.10
C TRP A 28 -12.31 -0.15 14.27
N ARG A 29 -12.92 1.01 14.55
CA ARG A 29 -12.58 1.86 15.70
C ARG A 29 -12.71 1.14 17.05
N LYS A 30 -13.68 0.23 17.18
CA LYS A 30 -13.87 -0.59 18.40
C LYS A 30 -12.81 -1.69 18.55
N LYS A 31 -12.14 -2.09 17.46
CA LYS A 31 -11.11 -3.13 17.43
C LYS A 31 -9.69 -2.56 17.48
N ILE A 32 -9.51 -1.31 17.06
CA ILE A 32 -8.26 -0.57 17.22
C ILE A 32 -8.12 -0.27 18.71
N GLN A 33 -7.32 -1.05 19.43
CA GLN A 33 -6.70 -0.55 20.67
C GLN A 33 -5.98 0.76 20.29
N PRO A 34 -5.94 1.78 21.15
CA PRO A 34 -5.17 3.00 20.87
C PRO A 34 -3.67 2.67 20.89
N ALA A 35 -3.18 1.95 19.89
CA ALA A 35 -1.86 2.18 19.39
C ALA A 35 -1.88 3.64 18.95
N GLU A 36 -0.99 4.46 19.50
CA GLU A 36 -0.77 5.82 19.02
C GLU A 36 -0.83 5.77 17.49
N THR A 37 -1.85 6.39 16.90
CA THR A 37 -1.90 6.57 15.46
C THR A 37 -0.83 7.61 15.15
N LYS A 38 0.42 7.17 15.15
CA LYS A 38 1.53 7.88 14.54
C LYS A 38 1.14 7.93 13.07
N GLY A 39 0.52 9.05 12.68
CA GLY A 39 0.26 9.36 11.29
C GLY A 39 1.54 9.15 10.48
N TRP A 40 1.41 8.96 9.16
CA TRP A 40 2.56 8.68 8.31
C TRP A 40 3.75 9.58 8.66
N GLN A 41 4.88 8.96 9.03
CA GLN A 41 6.10 9.67 9.36
C GLN A 41 7.01 9.68 8.14
N ALA A 42 7.48 10.89 7.80
CA ALA A 42 8.47 11.08 6.78
C ALA A 42 9.77 10.34 7.14
N PRO A 43 10.48 9.76 6.14
CA PRO A 43 11.80 9.19 6.39
C PRO A 43 12.82 10.31 6.72
N PRO A 44 13.98 9.97 7.32
CA PRO A 44 15.09 10.90 7.49
C PRO A 44 15.57 11.54 6.17
N PRO A 45 16.26 12.70 6.21
CA PRO A 45 16.66 13.45 5.02
C PRO A 45 17.47 12.70 3.95
N ASP A 46 18.20 11.67 4.36
CA ASP A 46 19.08 10.82 3.54
C ASP A 46 18.44 9.48 3.14
N ALA A 47 17.15 9.31 3.42
CA ALA A 47 16.42 8.07 3.17
C ALA A 47 15.14 8.29 2.33
N VAL A 48 14.72 7.20 1.69
CA VAL A 48 13.39 7.09 1.10
C VAL A 48 12.61 5.95 1.74
N LYS A 49 11.30 6.16 1.87
CA LYS A 49 10.35 5.14 2.28
C LYS A 49 9.65 4.58 1.06
N ILE A 50 9.66 3.27 0.91
CA ILE A 50 9.04 2.52 -0.17
C ILE A 50 7.89 1.72 0.44
N ASN A 51 6.66 2.08 0.11
CA ASN A 51 5.48 1.32 0.47
C ASN A 51 5.06 0.47 -0.73
N VAL A 52 4.91 -0.84 -0.54
CA VAL A 52 4.46 -1.77 -1.59
C VAL A 52 3.09 -2.37 -1.24
N ASP A 53 2.27 -2.55 -2.27
CA ASP A 53 0.97 -3.24 -2.20
C ASP A 53 0.66 -3.90 -3.54
N VAL A 54 0.05 -5.08 -3.50
CA VAL A 54 -0.34 -5.85 -4.68
C VAL A 54 -1.81 -6.27 -4.65
N ALA A 55 -2.54 -5.84 -5.67
CA ALA A 55 -3.89 -6.33 -5.94
C ALA A 55 -3.83 -7.48 -6.96
N ILE A 56 -4.07 -8.71 -6.50
CA ILE A 56 -4.18 -9.90 -7.36
C ILE A 56 -5.66 -10.18 -7.70
N ARG A 57 -5.95 -10.44 -8.97
CA ARG A 57 -7.24 -10.90 -9.51
C ARG A 57 -7.00 -12.07 -10.47
N GLU A 58 -8.08 -12.73 -10.89
CA GLU A 58 -8.00 -13.93 -11.73
C GLU A 58 -7.26 -13.72 -13.06
N GLU A 59 -7.39 -12.53 -13.67
CA GLU A 59 -6.82 -12.23 -14.99
C GLU A 59 -5.68 -11.20 -14.95
N PHE A 60 -5.44 -10.57 -13.80
CA PHE A 60 -4.40 -9.56 -13.65
C PHE A 60 -3.88 -9.45 -12.23
N ALA A 61 -2.62 -9.06 -12.10
CA ALA A 61 -2.06 -8.55 -10.86
C ALA A 61 -1.51 -7.16 -11.11
N VAL A 62 -1.90 -6.19 -10.27
CA VAL A 62 -1.37 -4.84 -10.29
C VAL A 62 -0.59 -4.62 -9.03
N THR A 63 0.65 -4.18 -9.18
CA THR A 63 1.54 -3.86 -8.09
C THR A 63 1.84 -2.38 -8.10
N THR A 64 1.81 -1.76 -6.93
CA THR A 64 2.19 -0.37 -6.75
C THR A 64 3.37 -0.29 -5.78
N ALA A 65 4.42 0.42 -6.16
CA ALA A 65 5.43 0.90 -5.22
C ALA A 65 5.31 2.42 -5.12
N ILE A 66 5.11 2.91 -3.89
CA ILE A 66 5.08 4.32 -3.55
C ILE A 66 6.39 4.67 -2.87
N ILE A 67 7.21 5.50 -3.52
CA ILE A 67 8.49 5.97 -2.98
C ILE A 67 8.30 7.43 -2.51
N ARG A 68 8.59 7.69 -1.24
CA ARG A 68 8.48 9.02 -0.62
C ARG A 68 9.79 9.42 0.04
N ASN A 69 10.23 10.66 -0.18
CA ASN A 69 11.36 11.22 0.55
C ASN A 69 10.91 12.02 1.80
N HIS A 70 11.87 12.61 2.51
CA HIS A 70 11.63 13.40 3.72
C HIS A 70 10.76 14.65 3.51
N LYS A 71 10.66 15.16 2.28
CA LYS A 71 9.80 16.30 1.91
C LYS A 71 8.39 15.87 1.54
N GLY A 72 8.11 14.56 1.51
CA GLY A 72 6.85 14.00 1.03
C GLY A 72 6.72 14.01 -0.50
N GLU A 73 7.81 14.28 -1.23
CA GLU A 73 7.79 14.16 -2.70
C GLU A 73 7.53 12.71 -3.08
N LEU A 74 6.55 12.53 -3.97
CA LEU A 74 5.98 11.24 -4.31
C LEU A 74 6.49 10.76 -5.67
N LEU A 75 7.00 9.54 -5.72
CA LEU A 75 7.17 8.81 -6.97
C LEU A 75 6.36 7.52 -6.89
N THR A 76 5.40 7.38 -7.80
CA THR A 76 4.55 6.19 -7.90
C THR A 76 4.99 5.37 -9.11
N TYR A 77 5.21 4.07 -8.89
CA TYR A 77 5.51 3.13 -9.95
C TYR A 77 4.50 1.99 -9.93
N ASN A 78 3.84 1.79 -11.08
CA ASN A 78 2.93 0.68 -11.29
C ASN A 78 3.65 -0.39 -12.12
N PHE A 79 3.50 -1.64 -11.70
CA PHE A 79 4.05 -2.80 -12.40
C PHE A 79 2.91 -3.77 -12.73
N GLU A 80 2.90 -4.28 -13.96
CA GLU A 80 1.94 -5.28 -14.40
C GLU A 80 2.42 -6.71 -14.06
N LYS A 81 1.49 -7.57 -13.65
CA LYS A 81 1.66 -9.03 -13.49
C LYS A 81 2.73 -9.43 -12.47
N THR A 82 2.65 -8.92 -11.25
CA THR A 82 3.65 -9.19 -10.21
C THR A 82 3.03 -9.51 -8.85
N GLY A 83 3.86 -10.07 -7.94
CA GLY A 83 3.53 -10.31 -6.54
C GLY A 83 4.38 -9.43 -5.60
N GLU A 84 4.08 -9.48 -4.30
CA GLU A 84 4.68 -8.64 -3.25
C GLU A 84 6.22 -8.65 -3.25
N ALA A 85 6.85 -9.80 -3.44
CA ALA A 85 8.31 -9.90 -3.51
C ALA A 85 8.90 -9.15 -4.72
N THR A 86 8.21 -9.19 -5.85
CA THR A 86 8.62 -8.44 -7.04
C THR A 86 8.37 -6.94 -6.85
N ALA A 87 7.29 -6.56 -6.17
CA ALA A 87 7.02 -5.18 -5.78
C ALA A 87 8.18 -4.58 -4.98
N ALA A 88 8.58 -5.30 -3.92
CA ALA A 88 9.71 -4.94 -3.07
C ALA A 88 11.00 -4.77 -3.88
N LYS A 89 11.35 -5.77 -4.72
CA LYS A 89 12.53 -5.72 -5.57
C LYS A 89 12.53 -4.49 -6.49
N ARG A 90 11.45 -4.27 -7.24
CA ARG A 90 11.37 -3.17 -8.21
C ARG A 90 11.41 -1.80 -7.54
N GLY A 91 10.72 -1.63 -6.42
CA GLY A 91 10.79 -0.40 -5.63
C GLY A 91 12.21 -0.07 -5.21
N VAL A 92 12.94 -1.07 -4.69
CA VAL A 92 14.35 -0.91 -4.30
C VAL A 92 15.24 -0.59 -5.50
N GLU A 93 15.12 -1.32 -6.62
CA GLU A 93 15.89 -1.05 -7.85
C GLU A 93 15.71 0.41 -8.33
N VAL A 94 14.48 0.92 -8.29
CA VAL A 94 14.19 2.31 -8.63
C VAL A 94 14.87 3.28 -7.68
N ALA A 95 14.74 3.09 -6.36
CA ALA A 95 15.39 3.95 -5.37
C ALA A 95 16.92 3.98 -5.55
N LEU A 96 17.53 2.82 -5.81
CA LEU A 96 18.96 2.71 -6.09
C LEU A 96 19.34 3.46 -7.37
N SER A 97 18.56 3.32 -8.45
CA SER A 97 18.82 4.04 -9.73
C SER A 97 18.75 5.57 -9.57
N LYS A 98 18.05 6.06 -8.56
CA LYS A 98 17.95 7.48 -8.21
C LYS A 98 19.06 7.95 -7.26
N GLY A 99 19.95 7.06 -6.85
CA GLY A 99 21.11 7.36 -6.00
C GLY A 99 20.82 7.33 -4.50
N TYR A 100 19.65 6.84 -4.06
CA TYR A 100 19.35 6.70 -2.64
C TYR A 100 20.16 5.55 -2.03
N LYS A 101 20.79 5.83 -0.90
CA LYS A 101 21.62 4.87 -0.15
C LYS A 101 20.91 4.25 1.04
N ASN A 102 19.98 5.00 1.65
CA ASN A 102 19.18 4.52 2.77
C ASN A 102 17.74 4.32 2.32
N ILE A 103 17.21 3.12 2.55
CA ILE A 103 15.88 2.72 2.10
C ILE A 103 15.13 2.09 3.28
N ILE A 104 13.89 2.55 3.48
CA ILE A 104 12.93 1.94 4.41
C ILE A 104 11.87 1.26 3.55
N LEU A 105 11.80 -0.07 3.58
CA LEU A 105 10.79 -0.84 2.84
C LEU A 105 9.66 -1.26 3.81
N GLU A 106 8.41 -0.95 3.44
CA GLU A 106 7.20 -1.29 4.17
C GLU A 106 6.21 -1.99 3.24
N GLY A 107 5.61 -3.09 3.69
CA GLY A 107 4.56 -3.84 2.99
C GLY A 107 3.77 -4.70 3.97
N ASP A 108 2.57 -5.13 3.59
CA ASP A 108 1.66 -5.90 4.46
C ASP A 108 1.84 -7.42 4.34
N SER A 109 2.62 -7.89 3.37
CA SER A 109 2.97 -9.30 3.23
C SER A 109 4.03 -9.74 4.24
N GLU A 110 3.57 -10.22 5.39
CA GLU A 110 4.42 -10.77 6.46
C GLU A 110 5.41 -11.81 5.94
N SER A 111 4.97 -12.68 5.02
CA SER A 111 5.82 -13.71 4.41
C SER A 111 7.01 -13.14 3.64
N VAL A 112 6.80 -12.05 2.89
CA VAL A 112 7.85 -11.39 2.12
C VAL A 112 8.78 -10.61 3.04
N VAL A 113 8.22 -9.87 4.02
CA VAL A 113 9.02 -9.13 5.00
C VAL A 113 9.94 -10.07 5.79
N LYS A 114 9.40 -11.20 6.28
CA LYS A 114 10.21 -12.21 6.99
C LYS A 114 11.29 -12.81 6.10
N ALA A 115 10.97 -13.13 4.84
CA ALA A 115 11.97 -13.68 3.91
C ALA A 115 13.13 -12.69 3.70
N ILE A 116 12.84 -11.42 3.45
CA ILE A 116 13.88 -10.38 3.24
C ILE A 116 14.79 -10.26 4.47
N GLN A 117 14.23 -10.28 5.67
CA GLN A 117 14.99 -10.22 6.93
C GLN A 117 15.83 -11.46 7.23
N GLN A 118 15.54 -12.61 6.60
CA GLN A 118 16.34 -13.83 6.77
C GLN A 118 17.55 -13.86 5.84
N PHE A 119 17.53 -13.09 4.75
CA PHE A 119 18.64 -12.98 3.79
C PHE A 119 19.57 -11.78 4.05
N SER A 120 19.34 -11.03 5.13
CA SER A 120 20.13 -9.85 5.54
C SER A 120 21.29 -10.18 6.45
#